data_AF-A0A8H4AVN5-F1
#
_entry.id   AF-A0A8H4AVN5-F1
#
_cell.length_a   1.000
_cell.length_b   1.000
_cell.length_c   1.000
_cell.angle_alpha   90.00
_cell.angle_beta   90.00
_cell.angle_gamma   90.00
#
_symmetry.space_group_name_H-M   'P 1'
#
loop_
_entity.id
_entity.type
_entity.pdbx_description
1 polymer ?
#
loop_
_entity_poly.entity_id
_entity_poly.type
_entity_poly.pdbx_seq_one_letter_code
_entity_poly.pdbx_strand_id
1 'polypeptide(L)'
;MNNMKSNLSYKKTKVLDHDNTEYFLYHMPLMSCIQNILEISDISQTFVLEYEELYKITKNGKENIYKEQNNRKWWKTTQSALPTGAKILSIILYSDATNCDLLSKSQLHPIYLSLGNIPTWRRNRQDAKQLGW
;
A
#
# COMPACT_ATOMS: atom_id res chain seq x y z
N MET A 1 20.00 -2.23 -9.82
CA MET A 1 19.79 -3.68 -9.63
C MET A 1 20.16 -3.99 -8.19
N ASN A 2 19.20 -3.90 -7.27
CA ASN A 2 19.43 -4.23 -5.85
C ASN A 2 18.96 -5.66 -5.63
N ASN A 3 19.91 -6.58 -5.43
CA ASN A 3 19.64 -7.91 -4.90
C ASN A 3 19.22 -7.78 -3.43
N MET A 4 17.97 -7.38 -3.16
CA MET A 4 17.39 -7.59 -1.84
C MET A 4 17.04 -9.07 -1.72
N LYS A 5 17.84 -9.82 -0.95
CA LYS A 5 17.39 -11.09 -0.39
C LYS A 5 16.27 -10.77 0.59
N SER A 6 15.02 -10.84 0.15
CA SER A 6 13.89 -10.75 1.07
C SER A 6 13.84 -12.06 1.87
N ASN A 7 13.97 -11.98 3.19
CA ASN A 7 13.71 -13.11 4.09
C ASN A 7 12.18 -13.34 4.27
N LEU A 8 11.40 -13.04 3.22
CA LEU A 8 9.95 -13.12 3.27
C LEU A 8 9.53 -14.57 3.00
N SER A 9 9.06 -15.25 4.04
CA SER A 9 8.48 -16.59 3.92
C SER A 9 6.97 -16.49 3.78
N TYR A 10 6.41 -17.11 2.73
CA TYR A 10 4.97 -17.29 2.62
C TYR A 10 4.44 -18.21 3.72
N LYS A 11 3.29 -17.84 4.26
CA LYS A 11 2.48 -18.63 5.18
C LYS A 11 1.23 -19.08 4.46
N LYS A 12 0.84 -20.33 4.68
CA LYS A 12 -0.44 -20.88 4.25
C LYS A 12 -1.36 -20.93 5.46
N THR A 13 -2.53 -20.32 5.35
CA THR A 13 -3.54 -20.31 6.41
C THR A 13 -4.87 -20.73 5.83
N LYS A 14 -5.53 -21.69 6.47
CA LYS A 14 -6.90 -22.06 6.12
C LYS A 14 -7.84 -20.93 6.52
N VAL A 15 -8.65 -20.45 5.59
CA VAL A 15 -9.53 -19.28 5.83
C VAL A 15 -11.02 -19.66 5.86
N LEU A 16 -11.40 -20.70 5.12
CA LEU A 16 -12.79 -21.10 4.98
C LEU A 16 -12.85 -22.59 4.62
N ASP A 17 -13.86 -23.28 5.13
CA ASP A 17 -14.30 -24.58 4.63
C ASP A 17 -15.72 -24.41 4.10
N HIS A 18 -15.97 -24.84 2.85
CA HIS A 18 -17.28 -24.75 2.23
C HIS A 18 -17.47 -25.94 1.28
N ASP A 19 -18.60 -26.65 1.38
CA ASP A 19 -18.91 -27.85 0.59
C ASP A 19 -17.77 -28.89 0.54
N ASN A 20 -17.23 -29.24 1.72
CA ASN A 20 -16.06 -30.13 1.88
C ASN A 20 -14.81 -29.68 1.11
N THR A 21 -14.78 -28.43 0.64
CA THR A 21 -13.63 -27.80 0.00
C THR A 21 -12.98 -26.83 0.98
N GLU A 22 -11.68 -27.04 1.24
CA GLU A 22 -10.89 -26.15 2.07
C GLU A 22 -10.28 -25.02 1.23
N TYR A 23 -10.44 -23.78 1.67
CA TYR A 23 -9.88 -22.59 1.04
C TYR A 23 -8.73 -22.05 1.87
N PHE A 24 -7.62 -21.76 1.20
CA PHE A 24 -6.38 -21.31 1.83
C PHE A 24 -5.98 -19.93 1.31
N LEU A 25 -5.53 -19.08 2.23
CA LEU A 25 -4.81 -17.85 1.93
C LEU A 25 -3.31 -18.11 2.03
N TYR A 26 -2.60 -17.77 0.96
CA TYR A 26 -1.15 -17.68 0.94
C TYR A 26 -0.78 -16.22 1.15
N HIS A 27 -0.04 -15.92 2.22
CA HIS A 27 0.28 -14.53 2.58
C HIS A 27 1.65 -14.42 3.24
N MET A 28 2.21 -13.22 3.21
CA MET A 28 3.40 -12.88 3.98
C MET A 28 2.98 -12.08 5.23
N PRO A 29 3.70 -12.21 6.36
CA PRO A 29 3.40 -11.41 7.54
C PRO A 29 3.43 -9.92 7.23
N LEU A 30 2.32 -9.22 7.52
CA LEU A 30 2.13 -7.81 7.21
C LEU A 30 3.30 -6.94 7.68
N MET A 31 3.74 -7.13 8.93
CA MET A 31 4.86 -6.37 9.50
C MET A 31 6.16 -6.57 8.73
N SER A 32 6.44 -7.80 8.28
CA SER A 32 7.62 -8.11 7.48
C SER A 32 7.57 -7.44 6.10
N CYS A 33 6.39 -7.39 5.47
CA CYS A 33 6.20 -6.67 4.21
C CYS A 33 6.46 -5.16 4.38
N ILE A 34 5.89 -4.56 5.43
CA ILE A 34 6.08 -3.14 5.73
C ILE A 34 7.56 -2.83 5.98
N GLN A 35 8.23 -3.63 6.82
CA GLN A 35 9.66 -3.48 7.10
C GLN A 35 10.48 -3.56 5.82
N ASN A 36 10.21 -4.55 4.96
CA ASN A 36 10.94 -4.71 3.71
C ASN A 36 10.75 -3.52 2.76
N ILE A 37 9.55 -2.94 2.66
CA ILE A 37 9.31 -1.72 1.88
C ILE A 37 10.12 -0.54 2.44
N LEU A 38 10.18 -0.41 3.76
CA LEU A 38 10.90 0.68 4.45
C LEU A 38 12.43 0.54 4.37
N GLU A 39 12.95 -0.68 4.23
CA GLU A 39 14.39 -0.94 4.04
C GLU A 39 14.91 -0.46 2.67
N ILE A 40 14.01 -0.20 1.71
CA ILE A 40 14.39 0.32 0.39
C ILE A 40 14.68 1.81 0.52
N SER A 41 15.98 2.15 0.57
CA SER A 41 16.47 3.52 0.70
C SER A 41 15.73 4.50 -0.22
N ASP A 42 15.66 4.22 -1.52
CA ASP A 42 15.01 5.10 -2.51
C ASP A 42 13.51 5.31 -2.26
N ILE A 43 12.83 4.38 -1.59
CA ILE A 43 11.41 4.50 -1.24
C ILE A 43 11.28 5.28 0.08
N SER A 44 12.05 4.87 1.09
CA SER A 44 12.04 5.50 2.43
C SER A 44 12.38 6.99 2.40
N GLN A 45 13.29 7.42 1.52
CA GLN A 45 13.65 8.83 1.34
C GLN A 45 12.52 9.68 0.74
N THR A 46 11.54 9.05 0.08
CA THR A 46 10.40 9.74 -0.53
C THR A 46 9.15 9.74 0.34
N PHE A 47 9.23 9.19 1.56
CA PHE A 47 8.08 8.96 2.41
C PHE A 47 7.50 10.27 2.94
N VAL A 48 6.19 10.42 2.83
CA VAL A 48 5.46 11.59 3.33
C VAL A 48 4.74 11.22 4.62
N LEU A 49 5.10 11.92 5.70
CA LEU A 49 4.52 11.72 7.03
C LEU A 49 3.64 12.89 7.48
N GLU A 50 3.87 14.08 6.91
CA GLU A 50 3.18 15.29 7.33
C GLU A 50 1.95 15.58 6.47
N TYR A 51 0.93 16.11 7.15
CA TYR A 51 -0.22 16.69 6.48
C TYR A 51 0.22 17.95 5.72
N GLU A 52 -0.22 18.08 4.47
CA GLU A 52 0.00 19.27 3.66
C GLU A 52 -1.35 19.76 3.10
N GLU A 53 -1.73 20.98 3.44
CA GLU A 53 -2.94 21.60 2.91
C GLU A 53 -2.66 22.20 1.53
N LEU A 54 -3.24 21.60 0.49
CA LEU A 54 -3.19 22.14 -0.86
C LEU A 54 -4.50 22.85 -1.21
N TYR A 55 -4.39 24.03 -1.81
CA TYR A 55 -5.54 24.80 -2.26
C TYR A 55 -5.19 25.65 -3.48
N LYS A 56 -6.21 26.05 -4.21
CA LYS A 56 -6.14 27.12 -5.22
C LYS A 56 -7.02 28.28 -4.80
N ILE A 57 -6.59 29.48 -5.16
CA ILE A 57 -7.40 30.70 -5.02
C ILE A 57 -8.22 30.84 -6.30
N THR A 58 -9.53 30.91 -6.17
CA THR A 58 -10.49 31.14 -7.26
C THR A 58 -11.23 32.45 -7.03
N LYS A 59 -12.00 32.91 -8.03
CA LYS A 59 -12.84 34.11 -7.92
C LYS A 59 -13.84 34.03 -6.76
N ASN A 60 -14.19 32.81 -6.34
CA ASN A 60 -15.17 32.53 -5.30
C ASN A 60 -14.51 32.17 -3.96
N GLY A 61 -13.18 32.29 -3.83
CA GLY A 61 -12.44 32.05 -2.59
C GLY A 61 -11.43 30.90 -2.67
N LYS A 62 -11.24 30.19 -1.56
CA LYS A 62 -10.27 29.09 -1.42
C LYS A 62 -10.93 27.75 -1.76
N GLU A 63 -10.39 27.04 -2.75
CA GLU A 63 -10.82 25.67 -3.08
C GLU A 63 -9.71 24.67 -2.75
N ASN A 64 -10.02 23.69 -1.90
CA ASN A 64 -9.06 22.65 -1.51
C ASN A 64 -8.75 21.70 -2.68
N ILE A 65 -7.50 21.30 -2.78
CA ILE A 65 -6.99 20.35 -3.78
C ILE A 65 -6.57 19.07 -3.07
N TYR A 66 -7.03 17.93 -3.58
CA TYR A 66 -6.66 16.62 -3.05
C TYR A 66 -5.97 15.81 -4.15
N LYS A 67 -4.65 15.68 -4.07
CA LYS A 67 -3.83 14.90 -5.01
C LYS A 67 -3.29 13.64 -4.36
N GLU A 68 -2.70 13.77 -3.18
CA GLU A 68 -2.14 12.66 -2.42
C GLU A 68 -2.96 12.39 -1.15
N GLN A 69 -2.67 11.29 -0.46
CA GLN A 69 -3.39 10.92 0.76
C GLN A 69 -3.16 11.92 1.90
N ASN A 70 -1.92 12.42 2.05
CA ASN A 70 -1.54 13.37 3.08
C ASN A 70 -2.16 14.77 2.89
N ASN A 71 -2.81 15.05 1.75
CA ASN A 71 -3.56 16.28 1.56
C ASN A 71 -5.04 16.17 1.98
N ARG A 72 -5.52 14.96 2.23
CA ARG A 72 -6.95 14.71 2.50
C ARG A 72 -7.32 15.13 3.91
N LYS A 73 -8.56 15.60 4.06
CA LYS A 73 -9.13 16.03 5.35
C LYS A 73 -9.09 14.93 6.42
N TRP A 74 -9.25 13.67 6.02
CA TRP A 74 -9.18 12.54 6.95
C TRP A 74 -7.79 12.45 7.59
N TRP A 75 -6.71 12.68 6.84
CA TRP A 75 -5.33 12.63 7.38
C TRP A 75 -5.15 13.66 8.49
N LYS A 76 -5.57 14.90 8.25
CA LYS A 76 -5.54 15.97 9.25
C LYS A 76 -6.29 15.57 10.52
N THR A 77 -7.50 15.05 10.35
CA THR A 77 -8.39 14.66 11.46
C THR A 77 -7.79 13.51 12.27
N THR A 78 -7.31 12.47 11.59
CA THR A 78 -6.66 11.32 12.21
C THR A 78 -5.37 11.72 12.92
N GLN A 79 -4.54 12.58 12.32
CA GLN A 79 -3.26 12.99 12.88
C GLN A 79 -3.45 13.84 14.14
N SER A 80 -4.49 14.67 14.19
CA SER A 80 -4.85 15.44 15.39
C SER A 80 -5.40 14.58 16.53
N ALA A 81 -5.89 13.37 16.25
CA ALA A 81 -6.37 12.44 17.26
C ALA A 81 -5.25 11.55 17.84
N LEU A 82 -4.06 11.57 17.25
CA LEU A 82 -2.91 10.78 17.70
C LEU A 82 -2.12 11.52 18.80
N PRO A 83 -1.42 10.78 19.68
CA PRO A 83 -0.50 11.39 20.65
C PRO A 83 0.57 12.24 19.99
N THR A 84 1.08 13.22 20.73
CA THR A 84 2.20 14.06 20.28
C THR A 84 3.39 13.19 19.86
N GLY A 85 3.90 13.43 18.65
CA GLY A 85 5.02 12.67 18.08
C GLY A 85 4.63 11.43 17.27
N ALA A 86 3.40 10.91 17.42
CA ALA A 86 2.93 9.81 16.59
C ALA A 86 2.64 10.28 15.15
N LYS A 87 2.88 9.43 14.16
CA LYS A 87 2.65 9.71 12.73
C LYS A 87 1.76 8.63 12.11
N ILE A 88 0.99 9.03 11.10
CA ILE A 88 0.15 8.10 10.35
C ILE A 88 0.99 7.28 9.38
N LEU A 89 0.83 5.96 9.45
CA LEU A 89 1.25 5.02 8.42
C LEU A 89 0.00 4.52 7.69
N SER A 90 -0.16 4.92 6.43
CA SER A 90 -1.27 4.51 5.57
C SER A 90 -0.91 3.21 4.83
N ILE A 91 -1.79 2.22 4.92
CA ILE A 91 -1.68 0.94 4.22
C ILE A 91 -2.79 0.89 3.17
N ILE A 92 -2.42 0.57 1.94
CA ILE A 92 -3.34 0.37 0.81
C ILE A 92 -3.30 -1.11 0.46
N LEU A 93 -4.46 -1.76 0.56
CA LEU A 93 -4.67 -3.12 0.08
C LEU A 93 -5.52 -3.03 -1.19
N TYR A 94 -5.07 -3.69 -2.26
CA TYR A 94 -5.85 -3.80 -3.49
C TYR A 94 -5.87 -5.24 -3.96
N SER A 95 -7.01 -5.69 -4.50
CA SER A 95 -7.15 -7.00 -5.10
C SER A 95 -7.71 -6.84 -6.50
N ASP A 96 -7.17 -7.61 -7.44
CA ASP A 96 -7.67 -7.69 -8.81
C ASP A 96 -7.57 -9.12 -9.33
N ALA A 97 -8.48 -9.50 -10.22
CA ALA A 97 -8.47 -10.80 -10.87
C ALA A 97 -7.27 -10.86 -11.83
N THR A 98 -6.36 -11.78 -11.60
CA THR A 98 -5.20 -12.02 -12.45
C THR A 98 -5.34 -13.38 -13.10
N ASN A 99 -5.28 -13.43 -14.44
CA ASN A 99 -5.25 -14.69 -15.18
C ASN A 99 -3.89 -15.36 -14.95
N CYS A 100 -3.89 -16.61 -14.51
CA CYS A 100 -2.68 -17.34 -14.12
C CYS A 100 -2.17 -18.31 -15.19
N ASP A 101 -2.89 -18.47 -16.29
CA ASP A 101 -2.53 -19.35 -17.39
C ASP A 101 -2.61 -18.63 -18.75
N LEU A 102 -1.82 -19.10 -19.71
CA LEU A 102 -1.82 -18.57 -21.09
C LEU A 102 -3.20 -18.63 -21.75
N LEU A 103 -4.06 -19.56 -21.33
CA LEU A 103 -5.40 -19.75 -21.87
C LEU A 103 -6.49 -19.04 -21.04
N SER A 104 -6.12 -18.32 -19.97
CA SER A 104 -7.04 -17.59 -19.08
C SER A 104 -8.17 -18.44 -18.48
N LYS A 105 -7.95 -19.75 -18.28
CA LYS A 105 -8.89 -20.68 -17.64
C LYS A 105 -8.83 -20.64 -16.12
N SER A 106 -7.76 -20.08 -15.54
CA SER A 106 -7.57 -19.96 -14.11
C SER A 106 -7.36 -18.50 -13.72
N GLN A 107 -8.14 -18.03 -12.74
CA GLN A 107 -8.01 -16.71 -12.16
C GLN A 107 -7.61 -16.84 -10.69
N LEU A 108 -6.61 -16.07 -10.28
CA LEU A 108 -6.33 -15.82 -8.88
C LEU A 108 -6.67 -14.38 -8.55
N HIS A 109 -7.01 -14.13 -7.30
CA HIS A 109 -7.24 -12.79 -6.77
C HIS A 109 -6.12 -12.44 -5.78
N PRO A 110 -4.90 -12.12 -6.25
CA PRO A 110 -3.86 -11.64 -5.37
C PRO A 110 -4.34 -10.39 -4.62
N ILE A 111 -3.90 -10.28 -3.36
CA ILE A 111 -4.04 -9.06 -2.56
C ILE A 111 -2.66 -8.45 -2.47
N TYR A 112 -2.53 -7.26 -3.01
CA TYR A 112 -1.30 -6.50 -3.03
C TYR A 112 -1.32 -5.45 -1.92
N LEU A 113 -0.14 -5.16 -1.38
CA LEU A 113 0.06 -4.15 -0.36
C LEU A 113 0.93 -3.01 -0.88
N SER A 114 0.55 -1.78 -0.56
CA SER A 114 1.40 -0.60 -0.75
C SER A 114 1.24 0.37 0.43
N LEU A 115 2.21 1.26 0.60
CA LEU A 115 2.15 2.31 1.62
C LEU A 115 1.64 3.62 0.99
N GLY A 116 0.56 4.15 1.53
CA GLY A 116 -0.07 5.41 1.06
C GLY A 116 0.79 6.65 1.29
N ASN A 117 1.79 6.54 2.17
CA ASN A 117 2.81 7.56 2.43
C ASN A 117 3.83 7.69 1.28
N ILE A 118 3.90 6.72 0.37
CA ILE A 118 4.77 6.79 -0.81
C ILE A 118 4.03 7.60 -1.88
N PRO A 119 4.60 8.71 -2.39
CA PRO A 119 3.99 9.52 -3.44
C PRO A 119 3.59 8.70 -4.66
N THR A 120 2.48 9.08 -5.30
CA THR A 120 1.90 8.32 -6.41
C THR A 120 2.90 8.14 -7.56
N TRP A 121 3.69 9.16 -7.88
CA TRP A 121 4.71 9.10 -8.94
C TRP A 121 5.80 8.05 -8.65
N ARG A 122 6.15 7.82 -7.37
CA ARG A 122 7.17 6.84 -6.96
C ARG A 122 6.59 5.44 -6.92
N ARG A 123 5.35 5.30 -6.42
CA ARG A 123 4.59 4.04 -6.34
C ARG A 123 4.32 3.43 -7.72
N ASN A 124 4.12 4.27 -8.73
CA ASN A 124 3.82 3.83 -10.08
C ASN A 124 5.03 3.41 -10.92
N ARG A 125 6.26 3.58 -10.41
CA ARG A 125 7.46 3.10 -11.11
C ARG A 125 7.54 1.57 -11.09
N GLN A 126 8.14 1.02 -12.14
CA GLN A 126 8.17 -0.44 -12.36
C GLN A 126 8.98 -1.19 -11.29
N ASP A 127 10.03 -0.57 -10.76
CA ASP A 127 10.83 -1.09 -9.65
C ASP A 127 10.04 -1.18 -8.33
N ALA A 128 9.10 -0.25 -8.09
CA ALA A 128 8.21 -0.29 -6.94
C ALA A 128 7.13 -1.39 -7.07
N LYS A 129 6.73 -1.72 -8.30
CA LYS A 129 5.73 -2.76 -8.59
C LYS A 129 6.30 -4.18 -8.52
N GLN A 130 7.62 -4.34 -8.60
CA GLN A 130 8.30 -5.64 -8.48
C GLN A 130 8.31 -6.19 -7.04
N LEU A 131 7.90 -5.40 -6.05
CA LEU A 131 8.04 -5.68 -4.62
C LEU A 131 6.77 -6.27 -3.98
N GLY A 132 5.69 -6.47 -4.74
CA GLY A 132 4.44 -7.03 -4.25
C GLY A 132 4.01 -8.20 -5.13
N TRP A 133 4.41 -9.41 -4.76
CA TRP A 133 3.82 -10.66 -5.22
C TRP A 133 3.44 -11.50 -4.00
#